data_AF-A0A958TYN2-F1
#
_entry.id   AF-A0A958TYN2-F1
#
_cell.length_a   1.000
_cell.length_b   1.000
_cell.length_c   1.000
_cell.angle_alpha   90.00
_cell.angle_beta   90.00
_cell.angle_gamma   90.00
#
_symmetry.space_group_name_H-M   'P 1'
#
loop_
_entity.id
_entity.type
_entity.pdbx_description
1 polymer ?
#
loop_
_entity_poly.entity_id
_entity_poly.type
_entity_poly.pdbx_seq_one_letter_code
_entity_poly.pdbx_strand_id
1 'polypeptide(L)'
;FVFVYRPTGEVVANCHKLPGSAFERRRLSTREAIAVLEPVLYELKNRQPELEVILTVSPVRHIRDGLVENQRSKAALLLAGAELSRQLPFAHYFPSYEIVMDELRDYRFYAPDMIHPSEVAIDYIWERFGQAFFDEPTQLLRQRISKVIAASRHRPFHPASEPHQQFLQQQLAIIAQLEQEFP
;
A
#
# COMPACT_ATOMS: atom_id res chain seq x y z
N PHE A 1 1.54 6.78 15.23
CA PHE A 1 1.95 7.93 16.08
C PHE A 1 1.80 9.19 15.27
N VAL A 2 1.47 10.29 15.93
CA VAL A 2 1.43 11.63 15.33
C VAL A 2 2.41 12.54 16.06
N PHE A 3 2.94 13.53 15.35
CA PHE A 3 3.65 14.64 15.95
C PHE A 3 2.69 15.80 16.13
N VAL A 4 2.70 16.39 17.32
CA VAL A 4 1.90 17.55 17.69
C VAL A 4 2.86 18.70 17.91
N TYR A 5 2.68 19.79 17.18
CA TYR A 5 3.48 20.98 17.37
C TYR A 5 3.05 21.66 18.67
N ARG A 6 3.92 21.69 19.69
CA ARG A 6 3.56 22.14 21.04
C ARG A 6 2.96 23.55 21.08
N PRO A 7 3.46 24.54 20.32
CA PRO A 7 2.91 25.90 20.37
C PRO A 7 1.47 26.03 19.85
N THR A 8 1.04 25.22 18.89
CA THR A 8 -0.32 25.32 18.31
C THR A 8 -1.24 24.17 18.73
N GLY A 9 -0.68 23.06 19.22
CA GLY A 9 -1.44 21.84 19.48
C GLY A 9 -1.85 21.07 18.22
N GLU A 10 -1.38 21.50 17.04
CA GLU A 10 -1.77 20.91 15.76
C GLU A 10 -0.97 19.64 15.46
N VAL A 11 -1.65 18.67 14.85
CA VAL A 11 -1.00 17.48 14.30
C VAL A 11 -0.28 17.85 13.00
N VAL A 12 0.99 17.49 12.91
CA VAL A 12 1.84 17.79 11.74
C VAL A 12 2.44 16.51 11.14
N ALA A 13 2.53 16.49 9.81
CA ALA A 13 3.15 15.39 9.05
C ALA A 13 4.66 15.61 8.81
N ASN A 14 5.13 16.86 8.86
CA ASN A 14 6.52 17.24 8.67
C ASN A 14 6.92 18.24 9.77
N CYS A 15 8.08 18.03 10.39
CA CYS A 15 8.59 18.91 11.43
C CYS A 15 9.29 20.18 10.88
N HIS A 16 9.34 20.38 9.56
CA HIS A 16 9.91 21.55 8.88
C HIS A 16 11.34 21.91 9.33
N LYS A 17 12.14 20.91 9.69
CA LYS A 17 13.50 21.06 10.26
C LYS A 17 13.55 21.85 11.58
N LEU A 18 12.43 22.02 12.28
CA LEU A 18 12.40 22.59 13.63
C LEU A 18 12.97 21.60 14.67
N PRO A 19 13.46 22.09 15.83
CA PRO A 19 13.97 21.23 16.88
C PRO A 19 12.93 20.20 17.34
N GLY A 20 13.34 18.95 17.52
CA GLY A 20 12.44 17.86 17.96
C GLY A 20 11.74 18.12 19.30
N SER A 21 12.36 18.93 20.17
CA SER A 21 11.77 19.38 21.44
C SER A 21 10.51 20.24 21.27
N ALA A 22 10.33 20.88 20.11
CA ALA A 22 9.13 21.65 19.79
C ALA A 22 7.91 20.77 19.50
N PHE A 23 8.10 19.45 19.42
CA PHE A 23 7.04 18.50 19.13
C PHE A 23 6.79 17.57 20.30
N GLU A 24 5.53 17.23 20.47
CA GLU A 24 5.10 16.11 21.27
C GLU A 24 4.75 14.96 20.34
N ARG A 25 5.31 13.78 20.61
CA ARG A 25 4.92 12.58 19.89
C ARG A 25 3.96 11.78 20.74
N ARG A 26 2.76 11.53 20.23
CA ARG A 26 1.75 10.74 20.93
C ARG A 26 1.10 9.71 20.02
N ARG A 27 0.51 8.68 20.63
CA ARG A 27 -0.27 7.68 19.90
C ARG A 27 -1.61 8.30 19.50
N LEU A 28 -1.99 8.09 18.24
CA LEU A 28 -3.32 8.44 17.74
C LEU A 28 -4.30 7.40 18.28
N SER A 29 -5.44 7.85 18.82
CA SER A 29 -6.52 6.96 19.22
C SER A 29 -7.38 6.55 18.02
N THR A 30 -8.11 5.44 18.15
CA THR A 30 -9.08 4.98 17.14
C THR A 30 -10.12 6.06 16.82
N ARG A 31 -10.66 6.74 17.84
CA ARG A 31 -11.66 7.80 17.67
C ARG A 31 -11.11 8.99 16.88
N GLU A 32 -9.89 9.41 17.17
CA GLU A 32 -9.25 10.50 16.42
C GLU A 32 -8.99 10.11 14.96
N ALA A 33 -8.57 8.87 14.71
CA ALA A 33 -8.38 8.37 13.34
C ALA A 33 -9.68 8.42 12.54
N ILE A 34 -10.79 7.95 13.12
CA ILE A 34 -12.12 7.99 12.51
C ILE A 34 -12.55 9.44 12.26
N ALA A 35 -12.48 10.29 13.29
CA ALA A 35 -12.92 11.68 13.22
C ALA A 35 -12.18 12.51 12.16
N VAL A 36 -10.93 12.15 11.84
CA VAL A 36 -10.14 12.79 10.77
C VAL A 36 -10.46 12.20 9.40
N LEU A 37 -10.58 10.87 9.28
CA LEU A 37 -10.76 10.21 7.99
C LEU A 37 -12.18 10.33 7.46
N GLU A 38 -13.19 10.16 8.31
CA GLU A 38 -14.60 10.13 7.87
C GLU A 38 -15.01 11.38 7.06
N PRO A 39 -14.75 12.63 7.51
CA PRO A 39 -15.12 13.82 6.73
C PRO A 39 -14.42 13.87 5.38
N VAL A 40 -13.15 13.46 5.31
CA VAL A 40 -12.36 13.43 4.07
C VAL A 40 -12.95 12.41 3.09
N LEU A 41 -13.32 11.22 3.58
CA LEU A 41 -13.92 10.18 2.75
C LEU A 41 -15.29 10.62 2.20
N TYR A 42 -16.11 11.30 3.01
CA TYR A 42 -17.37 11.89 2.53
C TYR A 42 -17.15 12.99 1.50
N GLU A 43 -16.18 13.89 1.72
CA GLU A 43 -15.86 14.94 0.76
C GLU A 43 -15.45 14.35 -0.59
N LEU A 44 -14.60 13.31 -0.59
CA LEU A 44 -14.19 12.60 -1.80
C LEU A 44 -15.38 11.94 -2.50
N LYS A 45 -16.26 11.24 -1.75
CA LYS A 45 -17.46 10.60 -2.30
C LYS A 45 -18.46 11.62 -2.86
N ASN A 46 -18.63 12.77 -2.22
CA ASN A 46 -19.50 13.84 -2.70
C ASN A 46 -18.99 14.45 -4.02
N ARG A 47 -17.67 14.54 -4.17
CA ARG A 47 -17.05 15.02 -5.42
C ARG A 47 -17.08 13.98 -6.53
N GLN A 48 -16.97 12.70 -6.17
CA GLN A 48 -17.03 11.59 -7.12
C GLN A 48 -17.94 10.48 -6.59
N PRO A 49 -19.24 10.48 -6.95
CA PRO A 49 -20.22 9.53 -6.42
C PRO A 49 -19.90 8.06 -6.69
N GLU A 50 -19.15 7.76 -7.76
CA GLU A 50 -18.73 6.40 -8.11
C GLU A 50 -17.43 5.96 -7.42
N LEU A 51 -16.79 6.84 -6.64
CA LEU A 51 -15.53 6.52 -5.97
C LEU A 51 -15.72 5.46 -4.88
N GLU A 52 -14.96 4.38 -4.98
CA GLU A 52 -14.81 3.39 -3.92
C GLU A 52 -13.43 3.56 -3.27
N VAL A 53 -13.34 3.28 -1.96
CA VAL A 53 -12.12 3.46 -1.17
C VAL A 53 -11.72 2.13 -0.56
N ILE A 54 -10.46 1.76 -0.72
CA ILE A 54 -9.88 0.59 -0.05
C ILE A 54 -8.93 1.06 1.05
N LEU A 55 -9.29 0.78 2.29
CA LEU A 55 -8.50 1.01 3.49
C LEU A 55 -7.64 -0.21 3.77
N THR A 56 -6.40 0.01 4.21
CA THR A 56 -5.53 -1.09 4.63
C THR A 56 -4.51 -0.61 5.65
N VAL A 57 -4.17 -1.46 6.62
CA VAL A 57 -3.06 -1.19 7.54
C VAL A 57 -1.81 -1.86 7.00
N SER A 58 -0.75 -1.10 6.78
CA SER A 58 0.51 -1.66 6.27
C SER A 58 1.08 -2.73 7.21
N PRO A 59 1.63 -3.84 6.70
CA PRO A 59 2.31 -4.87 7.49
C PRO A 59 3.68 -4.46 8.04
N VAL A 60 4.20 -3.27 7.66
CA VAL A 60 5.53 -2.81 8.10
C VAL A 60 5.62 -2.66 9.61
N ARG A 61 6.70 -3.20 10.20
CA ARG A 61 6.96 -3.18 11.65
C ARG A 61 7.68 -1.91 12.07
N HIS A 62 6.98 -0.98 12.71
CA HIS A 62 7.60 0.24 13.24
C HIS A 62 8.22 0.00 14.61
N ILE A 63 9.40 -0.62 14.63
CA ILE A 63 10.07 -1.06 15.88
C ILE A 63 10.74 0.07 16.67
N ARG A 64 10.86 1.28 16.09
CA ARG A 64 11.55 2.43 16.73
C ARG A 64 10.96 2.80 18.10
N ASP A 65 9.67 2.56 18.29
CA ASP A 65 8.93 2.87 19.52
C ASP A 65 8.71 1.64 20.41
N GLY A 66 9.33 0.52 20.05
CA GLY A 66 9.12 -0.78 20.69
C GLY A 66 7.94 -1.55 20.11
N LEU A 67 8.03 -2.87 20.24
CA LEU A 67 7.04 -3.80 19.68
C LEU A 67 5.65 -3.60 20.28
N VAL A 68 5.57 -3.29 21.58
CA VAL A 68 4.30 -3.04 22.27
C VAL A 68 3.56 -1.86 21.65
N GLU A 69 4.25 -0.75 21.42
CA GLU A 69 3.63 0.45 20.84
C GLU A 69 3.35 0.29 19.34
N ASN A 70 4.16 -0.48 18.61
CA ASN A 70 3.80 -0.90 17.26
C ASN A 70 2.45 -1.63 17.26
N GLN A 71 2.30 -2.68 18.06
CA GLN A 71 1.05 -3.46 18.11
C GLN A 71 -0.15 -2.59 18.51
N ARG A 72 -0.01 -1.76 19.54
CA ARG A 72 -1.09 -0.86 19.99
C ARG A 72 -1.48 0.16 18.93
N SER A 73 -0.50 0.72 18.22
CA SER A 73 -0.78 1.68 17.15
C SER A 73 -1.43 1.03 15.94
N LYS A 74 -1.03 -0.19 15.55
CA LYS A 74 -1.68 -0.97 14.50
C LYS A 74 -3.11 -1.32 14.91
N ALA A 75 -3.32 -1.82 16.13
CA ALA A 75 -4.66 -2.11 16.66
C ALA A 75 -5.60 -0.90 16.59
N ALA A 76 -5.10 0.29 16.92
CA ALA A 76 -5.91 1.51 16.83
C ALA A 76 -6.38 1.79 15.38
N LEU A 77 -5.50 1.59 14.40
CA LEU A 77 -5.80 1.77 12.97
C LEU A 77 -6.70 0.66 12.41
N LEU A 78 -6.49 -0.60 12.83
CA LEU A 78 -7.33 -1.74 12.45
C LEU A 78 -8.77 -1.52 12.88
N LEU A 79 -8.97 -1.11 14.14
CA LEU A 79 -10.32 -0.79 14.66
C LEU A 79 -10.94 0.41 13.93
N ALA A 80 -10.14 1.41 13.56
CA ALA A 80 -10.63 2.56 12.80
C ALA A 80 -11.06 2.15 11.39
N GLY A 81 -10.25 1.35 10.69
CA GLY A 81 -10.57 0.83 9.36
C GLY A 81 -11.82 -0.06 9.37
N ALA A 82 -11.96 -0.93 10.37
CA ALA A 82 -13.14 -1.76 10.55
C ALA A 82 -14.40 -0.91 10.77
N GLU A 83 -14.34 0.10 11.64
CA GLU A 83 -15.49 0.95 11.92
C GLU A 83 -15.88 1.81 10.71
N LEU A 84 -14.90 2.41 10.02
CA LEU A 84 -15.16 3.19 8.80
C LEU A 84 -15.78 2.33 7.70
N SER A 85 -15.27 1.11 7.47
CA SER A 85 -15.82 0.21 6.45
C SER A 85 -17.21 -0.32 6.80
N ARG A 86 -17.55 -0.36 8.10
CA ARG A 86 -18.89 -0.72 8.58
C ARG A 86 -19.89 0.42 8.39
N GLN A 87 -19.45 1.65 8.61
CA GLN A 87 -20.31 2.84 8.55
C GLN A 87 -20.48 3.38 7.12
N LEU A 88 -19.45 3.27 6.29
CA LEU A 88 -19.38 3.86 4.95
C LEU A 88 -19.49 2.74 3.90
N PRO A 89 -20.62 2.61 3.19
CA PRO A 89 -20.82 1.52 2.21
C PRO A 89 -19.82 1.50 1.04
N PHE A 90 -19.13 2.63 0.80
CA PHE A 90 -18.14 2.80 -0.26
C PHE A 90 -16.69 2.64 0.23
N ALA A 91 -16.50 2.30 1.51
CA ALA A 91 -15.19 2.04 2.09
C ALA A 91 -15.05 0.55 2.41
N HIS A 92 -13.99 -0.06 1.90
CA HIS A 92 -13.69 -1.47 2.03
C HIS A 92 -12.37 -1.64 2.77
N TYR A 93 -12.22 -2.73 3.53
CA TYR A 93 -10.96 -3.02 4.22
C TYR A 93 -10.22 -4.19 3.56
N PHE A 94 -8.97 -3.96 3.17
CA PHE A 94 -8.07 -5.00 2.67
C PHE A 94 -7.08 -5.42 3.77
N PRO A 95 -7.04 -6.70 4.15
CA PRO A 95 -6.32 -7.18 5.34
C PRO A 95 -4.83 -7.45 5.10
N SER A 96 -4.07 -6.48 4.56
CA SER A 96 -2.65 -6.68 4.24
C SER A 96 -1.77 -6.93 5.47
N TYR A 97 -2.07 -6.32 6.61
CA TYR A 97 -1.39 -6.56 7.88
C TYR A 97 -1.63 -7.99 8.36
N GLU A 98 -2.88 -8.43 8.38
CA GLU A 98 -3.30 -9.74 8.86
C GLU A 98 -2.74 -10.86 7.97
N ILE A 99 -2.73 -10.68 6.64
CA ILE A 99 -2.07 -11.63 5.72
C ILE A 99 -0.61 -11.85 6.13
N VAL A 100 0.14 -10.78 6.43
CA VAL A 100 1.55 -10.94 6.83
C VAL A 100 1.68 -11.59 8.21
N MET A 101 0.81 -11.24 9.14
CA MET A 101 0.90 -11.75 10.51
C MET A 101 0.43 -13.22 10.65
N ASP A 102 -0.54 -13.64 9.84
CA ASP A 102 -1.23 -14.92 10.01
C ASP A 102 -1.02 -15.90 8.86
N GLU A 103 -0.98 -15.46 7.60
CA GLU A 103 -0.67 -16.33 6.45
C GLU A 103 0.85 -16.43 6.21
N LEU A 104 1.58 -15.32 6.34
CA LEU A 104 3.02 -15.21 6.06
C LEU A 104 3.88 -15.04 7.33
N ARG A 105 3.55 -15.79 8.38
CA ARG A 105 4.12 -15.62 9.74
C ARG A 105 5.64 -15.86 9.87
N ASP A 106 6.28 -16.43 8.85
CA ASP A 106 7.70 -16.81 8.87
C ASP A 106 8.64 -15.63 8.53
N TYR A 107 9.81 -15.56 9.17
CA TYR A 107 10.82 -14.52 8.92
C TYR A 107 11.32 -14.47 7.47
N ARG A 108 11.20 -15.54 6.69
CA ARG A 108 11.50 -15.56 5.25
C ARG A 108 10.66 -14.56 4.43
N PHE A 109 9.54 -14.11 4.99
CA PHE A 109 8.65 -13.13 4.39
C PHE A 109 8.99 -11.68 4.77
N TYR A 110 10.10 -11.47 5.46
CA TYR A 110 10.65 -10.16 5.76
C TYR A 110 11.91 -9.91 4.94
N ALA A 111 12.11 -8.65 4.55
CA ALA A 111 13.35 -8.17 3.99
C ALA A 111 14.49 -8.27 5.04
N PRO A 112 15.77 -8.11 4.64
CA PRO A 112 16.92 -8.23 5.56
C PRO A 112 16.88 -7.30 6.78
N ASP A 113 16.12 -6.19 6.72
CA ASP A 113 15.93 -5.29 7.85
C ASP A 113 14.93 -5.78 8.90
N MET A 114 14.25 -6.90 8.64
CA MET A 114 13.26 -7.54 9.52
C MET A 114 12.03 -6.66 9.83
N ILE A 115 11.85 -5.59 9.06
CA ILE A 115 10.84 -4.55 9.23
C ILE A 115 9.86 -4.55 8.06
N HIS A 116 10.40 -4.60 6.83
CA HIS A 116 9.61 -4.57 5.61
C HIS A 116 9.29 -5.99 5.12
N PRO A 117 8.15 -6.20 4.44
CA PRO A 117 7.90 -7.45 3.73
C PRO A 117 8.97 -7.71 2.66
N SER A 118 9.32 -8.98 2.44
CA SER A 118 10.17 -9.39 1.32
C SER A 118 9.43 -9.29 -0.01
N GLU A 119 10.14 -9.35 -1.14
CA GLU A 119 9.51 -9.35 -2.48
C GLU A 119 8.46 -10.46 -2.61
N VAL A 120 8.75 -11.66 -2.09
CA VAL A 120 7.81 -12.79 -2.08
C VAL A 120 6.52 -12.46 -1.33
N ALA A 121 6.64 -11.76 -0.19
CA ALA A 121 5.47 -11.34 0.59
C ALA A 121 4.67 -10.25 -0.13
N ILE A 122 5.35 -9.30 -0.78
CA ILE A 122 4.72 -8.25 -1.59
C ILE A 122 3.92 -8.88 -2.74
N ASP A 123 4.52 -9.82 -3.47
CA ASP A 123 3.87 -10.50 -4.60
C ASP A 123 2.63 -11.28 -4.13
N TYR A 124 2.73 -11.96 -2.98
CA TYR A 124 1.62 -12.68 -2.38
C TYR A 124 0.46 -11.74 -1.99
N ILE A 125 0.77 -10.63 -1.32
CA ILE A 125 -0.24 -9.62 -0.96
C ILE A 125 -0.89 -9.04 -2.22
N TRP A 126 -0.10 -8.79 -3.28
CA TRP A 126 -0.61 -8.27 -4.55
C TRP A 126 -1.52 -9.28 -5.26
N GLU A 127 -1.24 -10.57 -5.16
CA GLU A 127 -2.13 -11.61 -5.65
C GLU A 127 -3.45 -11.65 -4.87
N ARG A 128 -3.42 -11.62 -3.54
CA ARG A 128 -4.62 -11.53 -2.70
C ARG A 128 -5.44 -10.28 -2.98
N PHE A 129 -4.78 -9.14 -3.19
CA PHE A 129 -5.44 -7.89 -3.55
C PHE A 129 -6.17 -8.00 -4.89
N GLY A 130 -5.49 -8.54 -5.91
CA GLY A 130 -6.09 -8.75 -7.22
C GLY A 130 -7.30 -9.71 -7.17
N GLN A 131 -7.20 -10.80 -6.41
CA GLN A 131 -8.32 -11.73 -6.22
C GLN A 131 -9.53 -11.08 -5.52
N ALA A 132 -9.30 -10.12 -4.64
CA ALA A 132 -10.36 -9.46 -3.87
C ALA A 132 -11.07 -8.35 -4.66
N PHE A 133 -10.33 -7.60 -5.51
CA PHE A 133 -10.86 -6.35 -6.09
C PHE A 133 -10.83 -6.26 -7.61
N PHE A 134 -10.15 -7.17 -8.32
CA PHE A 134 -10.11 -7.13 -9.77
C PHE A 134 -11.12 -8.11 -10.36
N ASP A 135 -11.91 -7.61 -11.31
CA ASP A 135 -12.72 -8.45 -12.17
C ASP A 135 -11.84 -9.27 -13.13
N GLU A 136 -12.43 -10.27 -13.78
CA GLU A 136 -11.70 -11.17 -14.69
C GLU A 136 -10.96 -10.41 -15.82
N PRO A 137 -11.57 -9.42 -16.51
CA PRO A 137 -10.84 -8.59 -17.48
C PRO A 137 -9.61 -7.88 -16.89
N THR A 138 -9.73 -7.28 -15.70
CA THR A 138 -8.62 -6.59 -15.04
C THR A 138 -7.53 -7.57 -14.62
N GLN A 139 -7.89 -8.77 -14.15
CA GLN A 139 -6.92 -9.81 -13.84
C GLN A 139 -6.14 -10.26 -15.08
N LEU A 140 -6.81 -10.42 -16.23
CA LEU A 140 -6.15 -10.76 -17.50
C LEU A 140 -5.22 -9.64 -17.97
N LEU A 141 -5.65 -8.38 -17.86
CA LEU A 141 -4.81 -7.22 -18.17
C LEU A 141 -3.56 -7.19 -17.28
N ARG A 142 -3.73 -7.37 -15.96
CA ARG A 142 -2.63 -7.46 -15.00
C ARG A 142 -1.62 -8.53 -15.39
N GLN A 143 -2.07 -9.72 -15.81
CA GLN A 143 -1.18 -10.80 -16.23
C GLN A 143 -0.36 -10.42 -17.48
N ARG A 144 -0.97 -9.73 -18.45
CA ARG A 144 -0.27 -9.22 -19.65
C ARG A 144 0.80 -8.19 -19.27
N ILE A 145 0.44 -7.21 -18.44
CA ILE A 145 1.36 -6.18 -17.95
C ILE A 145 2.52 -6.81 -17.15
N SER A 146 2.23 -7.78 -16.28
CA SER A 146 3.25 -8.47 -15.49
C SER A 146 4.30 -9.18 -16.34
N LYS A 147 3.91 -9.75 -17.50
CA LYS A 147 4.85 -10.37 -18.44
C LYS A 147 5.80 -9.33 -19.04
N VAL A 148 5.29 -8.16 -19.41
CA VAL A 148 6.09 -7.05 -19.95
C VAL A 148 7.07 -6.52 -18.89
N ILE A 149 6.61 -6.34 -17.65
CA ILE A 149 7.46 -5.90 -16.53
C ILE A 149 8.54 -6.94 -16.23
N ALA A 150 8.21 -8.23 -16.26
CA ALA A 150 9.20 -9.29 -16.07
C ALA A 150 10.24 -9.29 -17.21
N ALA A 151 9.80 -9.11 -18.45
CA ALA A 151 10.66 -8.99 -19.62
C ALA A 151 11.62 -7.80 -19.53
N SER A 152 11.16 -6.64 -19.05
CA SER A 152 11.99 -5.42 -18.93
C SER A 152 13.08 -5.53 -17.85
N ARG A 153 12.89 -6.42 -16.86
CA ARG A 153 13.90 -6.72 -15.83
C ARG A 153 14.98 -7.69 -16.31
N HIS A 154 14.80 -8.33 -17.47
CA HIS A 154 15.77 -9.27 -18.01
C HIS A 154 17.09 -8.56 -18.35
N ARG A 155 18.22 -9.11 -17.88
CA ARG A 155 19.56 -8.61 -18.17
C ARG A 155 20.22 -9.49 -19.24
N PRO A 156 20.27 -9.05 -20.51
CA PRO A 156 20.85 -9.85 -21.59
C PRO A 156 22.38 -9.93 -21.49
N PHE A 157 22.95 -11.10 -21.80
CA PHE A 157 24.40 -11.26 -21.92
C PHE A 157 24.98 -10.56 -23.17
N HIS A 158 24.20 -10.49 -24.26
CA HIS A 158 24.58 -9.83 -25.51
C HIS A 158 23.49 -8.83 -25.94
N PRO A 159 23.46 -7.61 -25.38
CA PRO A 159 22.43 -6.62 -25.67
C PRO A 159 22.34 -6.24 -27.15
N ALA A 160 23.47 -6.20 -27.87
CA ALA A 160 23.49 -5.83 -29.30
C ALA A 160 23.18 -7.00 -30.24
N SER A 161 22.93 -8.20 -29.74
CA SER A 161 22.65 -9.36 -30.59
C SER A 161 21.30 -9.21 -31.30
N GLU A 162 21.22 -9.67 -32.55
CA GLU A 162 19.99 -9.64 -33.33
C GLU A 162 18.79 -10.29 -32.60
N PRO A 163 18.93 -11.47 -31.95
CA PRO A 163 17.81 -12.06 -31.20
C PRO A 163 17.32 -11.18 -30.06
N HIS A 164 18.23 -10.49 -29.35
CA HIS A 164 17.83 -9.60 -28.27
C HIS A 164 17.13 -8.34 -28.80
N GLN A 165 17.61 -7.77 -29.90
CA GLN A 165 16.96 -6.62 -30.53
C GLN A 165 15.55 -6.97 -31.04
N GLN A 166 15.37 -8.15 -31.64
CA GLN A 166 14.05 -8.65 -32.03
C GLN A 166 13.13 -8.85 -30.82
N PHE A 167 13.66 -9.39 -29.72
CA PHE A 167 12.91 -9.52 -28.46
C PHE A 167 12.44 -8.15 -27.93
N LEU A 168 13.30 -7.12 -27.93
CA LEU A 168 12.93 -5.78 -27.50
C LEU A 168 11.83 -5.17 -28.39
N GLN A 169 11.92 -5.33 -29.71
CA GLN A 169 10.89 -4.87 -30.65
C GLN A 169 9.54 -5.56 -30.39
N GLN A 170 9.54 -6.86 -30.09
CA GLN A 170 8.31 -7.58 -29.71
C GLN A 170 7.71 -7.04 -28.42
N GLN A 171 8.52 -6.74 -27.40
CA GLN A 171 8.01 -6.16 -26.14
C GLN A 171 7.41 -4.76 -26.37
N LEU A 172 8.06 -3.92 -27.18
CA LEU A 172 7.54 -2.59 -27.52
C LEU A 172 6.21 -2.66 -28.28
N ALA A 173 6.05 -3.63 -29.19
CA ALA A 173 4.78 -3.85 -29.89
C ALA A 173 3.65 -4.24 -28.92
N ILE A 174 3.94 -5.10 -27.93
CA ILE A 174 2.97 -5.48 -26.90
C ILE A 174 2.58 -4.26 -26.04
N ILE A 175 3.54 -3.41 -25.67
CA ILE A 175 3.27 -2.18 -24.91
C ILE A 175 2.36 -1.25 -25.72
N ALA A 176 2.70 -0.98 -26.98
CA ALA A 176 1.89 -0.11 -27.84
C ALA A 176 0.47 -0.64 -28.04
N GLN A 177 0.31 -1.96 -28.14
CA GLN A 177 -1.01 -2.59 -28.21
C GLN A 177 -1.80 -2.40 -26.90
N LEU A 178 -1.17 -2.58 -25.75
CA LEU A 178 -1.82 -2.38 -24.44
C LEU A 178 -2.27 -0.92 -24.26
N GLU A 179 -1.46 0.05 -24.66
CA GLU A 179 -1.80 1.49 -24.60
C GLU A 179 -2.98 1.84 -25.52
N GLN A 180 -3.14 1.15 -26.66
CA GLN A 180 -4.29 1.34 -27.54
C GLN A 180 -5.58 0.72 -27.00
N GLU A 181 -5.47 -0.44 -26.34
CA GLU A 181 -6.62 -1.14 -25.75
C GLU A 181 -7.12 -0.47 -24.46
N PHE A 182 -6.23 0.19 -23.71
CA PHE A 182 -6.51 0.84 -22.42
C PHE A 182 -5.86 2.24 -22.36
N PRO A 183 -6.48 3.27 -22.98
CA PRO A 183 -5.94 4.63 -23.06
C PRO A 183 -6.02 5.42 -21.74
#